data_AF-A0A3Q9S989-F1
#
_entry.id   AF-A0A3Q9S989-F1
#
_cell.length_a   1.000
_cell.length_b   1.000
_cell.length_c   1.000
_cell.angle_alpha   90.00
_cell.angle_beta   90.00
_cell.angle_gamma   90.00
#
_symmetry.space_group_name_H-M   'P 1'
#
loop_
_entity.id
_entity.type
_entity.pdbx_description
1 polymer ?
#
loop_
_entity_poly.entity_id
_entity_poly.type
_entity_poly.pdbx_seq_one_letter_code
_entity_poly.pdbx_strand_id
1 'polypeptide(L)'
;MKYKKNKIIHFFIFGSIYLNVEIISRACCGALTGFSGICKWSLCGWTSLWMFPIGGLCAALIGSLNDRPEYYNLKMWQQVIMGGSLICIVELLTGVFFNLYLHFNLWDYSQEKFNFMGQICLKNSIYWYVLSIVVIWFDDVLSYYFYEGEKPSSLLSYFVKLVKLQ
;
A
#
# COMPACT_ATOMS: atom_id res chain seq x y z
N MET A 1 -4.87 -28.04 -3.09
CA MET A 1 -4.11 -27.63 -1.89
C MET A 1 -3.16 -26.51 -2.33
N LYS A 2 -3.57 -25.23 -2.25
CA LYS A 2 -2.68 -24.11 -2.63
C LYS A 2 -1.57 -24.05 -1.58
N TYR A 3 -0.32 -24.21 -2.02
CA TYR A 3 0.87 -24.16 -1.16
C TYR A 3 0.87 -22.88 -0.32
N LYS A 4 1.31 -22.98 0.93
CA LYS A 4 1.50 -21.83 1.83
C LYS A 4 2.53 -20.90 1.17
N LYS A 5 2.07 -19.81 0.54
CA LYS A 5 2.94 -18.92 -0.24
C LYS A 5 4.01 -18.30 0.67
N ASN A 6 5.23 -18.17 0.17
CA ASN A 6 6.31 -17.49 0.88
C ASN A 6 6.05 -15.97 0.92
N LYS A 7 5.57 -15.48 2.08
CA LYS A 7 5.22 -14.07 2.28
C LYS A 7 6.41 -13.13 2.28
N ILE A 8 7.61 -13.67 2.42
CA ILE A 8 8.87 -12.92 2.31
C ILE A 8 9.00 -12.34 0.90
N ILE A 9 8.65 -13.10 -0.15
CA ILE A 9 8.72 -12.62 -1.54
C ILE A 9 7.78 -11.42 -1.75
N HIS A 10 6.56 -11.50 -1.21
CA HIS A 10 5.58 -10.42 -1.29
C HIS A 10 6.08 -9.17 -0.56
N PHE A 11 6.65 -9.34 0.64
CA PHE A 11 7.22 -8.25 1.42
C PHE A 11 8.33 -7.50 0.66
N PHE A 12 9.30 -8.21 0.11
CA PHE A 12 10.43 -7.59 -0.59
C PHE A 12 10.02 -6.93 -1.91
N ILE A 13 9.17 -7.59 -2.71
CA ILE A 13 8.74 -7.04 -4.01
C ILE A 13 7.89 -5.80 -3.80
N PHE A 14 6.85 -5.88 -2.95
CA PHE A 14 5.99 -4.72 -2.71
C PHE A 14 6.69 -3.62 -1.94
N GLY A 15 7.52 -3.94 -0.95
CA GLY A 15 8.32 -2.94 -0.24
C GLY A 15 9.21 -2.17 -1.22
N SER A 16 9.83 -2.87 -2.17
CA SER A 16 10.67 -2.24 -3.21
C SER A 16 9.84 -1.38 -4.15
N ILE A 17 8.72 -1.90 -4.67
CA ILE A 17 7.83 -1.14 -5.56
C ILE A 17 7.33 0.12 -4.86
N TYR A 18 6.81 -0.01 -3.63
CA TYR A 18 6.27 1.12 -2.87
C TYR A 18 7.32 2.20 -2.62
N LEU A 19 8.54 1.80 -2.23
CA LEU A 19 9.64 2.74 -2.05
C LEU A 19 9.98 3.48 -3.36
N ASN A 20 10.06 2.77 -4.48
CA ASN A 20 10.34 3.38 -5.79
C ASN A 20 9.21 4.32 -6.22
N VAL A 21 7.95 3.94 -6.02
CA VAL A 21 6.79 4.80 -6.33
C VAL A 21 6.83 6.07 -5.48
N GLU A 22 7.14 5.99 -4.19
CA GLU A 22 7.28 7.19 -3.35
C GLU A 22 8.41 8.09 -3.86
N ILE A 23 9.59 7.53 -4.13
CA ILE A 23 10.75 8.29 -4.63
C ILE A 23 10.37 9.05 -5.92
N ILE A 24 9.72 8.36 -6.87
CA ILE A 24 9.28 8.97 -8.13
C ILE A 24 8.19 10.02 -7.88
N SER A 25 7.19 9.72 -7.04
CA SER A 25 6.12 10.65 -6.70
C SER A 25 6.65 11.94 -6.09
N ARG A 26 7.60 11.84 -5.14
CA ARG A 26 8.27 13.00 -4.53
C ARG A 26 9.10 13.78 -5.54
N ALA A 27 9.81 13.09 -6.44
CA ALA A 27 10.58 13.71 -7.51
C ALA A 27 9.70 14.49 -8.49
N CYS A 28 8.54 13.95 -8.87
CA CYS A 28 7.61 14.62 -9.78
C CYS A 28 6.85 15.78 -9.11
N CYS A 29 6.41 15.62 -7.86
CA CYS A 29 5.63 16.63 -7.15
C CYS A 29 6.46 17.73 -6.49
N GLY A 30 7.80 17.70 -6.62
CA GLY A 30 8.68 18.78 -6.18
C GLY A 30 8.84 18.93 -4.65
N ALA A 31 8.33 17.98 -3.86
CA ALA A 31 8.44 17.97 -2.40
C ALA A 31 9.71 17.25 -1.90
N LEU A 32 10.79 17.27 -2.71
CA LEU A 32 12.12 16.85 -2.28
C LEU A 32 12.75 18.02 -1.52
N THR A 33 12.26 18.30 -0.30
CA THR A 33 12.94 19.22 0.61
C THR A 33 14.22 18.54 1.08
N GLY A 34 15.31 18.76 0.36
CA GLY A 34 16.64 18.32 0.79
C GLY A 34 17.06 18.99 2.09
N PHE A 35 18.03 18.38 2.77
CA PHE A 35 18.85 19.06 3.78
C PHE A 35 19.32 20.38 3.13
N SER A 36 19.06 21.51 3.79
CA SER A 36 19.26 22.87 3.25
C SER A 36 20.45 22.99 2.28
N GLY A 37 20.17 23.20 0.99
CA GLY A 37 21.19 23.50 -0.04
C GLY A 37 21.34 22.53 -1.22
N ILE A 38 20.52 21.48 -1.36
CA ILE A 38 20.66 20.52 -2.46
C ILE A 38 19.67 20.83 -3.63
N CYS A 39 20.15 20.69 -4.87
CA CYS A 39 19.47 21.02 -6.14
C CYS A 39 18.04 20.43 -6.28
N LYS A 40 17.15 21.13 -7.00
CA LYS A 40 15.74 20.76 -7.27
C LYS A 40 15.54 19.34 -7.83
N TRP A 41 16.57 18.73 -8.40
CA TRP A 41 16.58 17.37 -8.97
C TRP A 41 17.33 16.33 -8.12
N SER A 42 17.69 16.67 -6.88
CA SER A 42 18.35 15.74 -5.98
C SER A 42 17.36 14.80 -5.32
N LEU A 43 17.59 13.49 -5.46
CA LEU A 43 16.76 12.42 -4.88
C LEU A 43 16.72 12.41 -3.33
N CYS A 44 17.37 13.34 -2.66
CA CYS A 44 17.28 13.54 -1.21
C CYS A 44 16.07 14.41 -0.87
N GLY A 45 14.89 13.81 -0.78
CA GLY A 45 13.76 14.32 0.02
C GLY A 45 13.60 13.49 1.28
N TRP A 46 12.63 13.84 2.14
CA TRP A 46 12.22 13.01 3.28
C TRP A 46 11.46 11.77 2.80
N THR A 47 12.07 10.94 1.96
CA THR A 47 11.62 9.56 1.75
C THR A 47 12.17 8.76 2.91
N SER A 48 11.28 8.38 3.81
CA SER A 48 11.69 7.57 4.94
C SER A 48 12.00 6.16 4.49
N LEU A 49 13.16 5.61 4.86
CA LEU A 49 13.46 4.19 4.65
C LEU A 49 12.37 3.28 5.27
N TRP A 50 11.61 3.80 6.24
CA TRP A 50 10.45 3.15 6.85
C TRP A 50 9.31 2.86 5.87
N MET A 51 9.27 3.49 4.70
CA MET A 51 8.27 3.19 3.66
C MET A 51 8.41 1.77 3.12
N PHE A 52 9.64 1.27 2.97
CA PHE A 52 9.90 -0.10 2.53
C PHE A 52 9.26 -1.15 3.46
N PRO A 53 9.56 -1.18 4.78
CA PRO A 53 8.97 -2.16 5.67
C PRO A 53 7.46 -1.96 5.86
N ILE A 54 6.94 -0.72 5.81
CA ILE A 54 5.49 -0.47 5.90
C ILE A 54 4.76 -1.00 4.67
N GLY A 55 5.21 -0.67 3.46
CA GLY A 55 4.63 -1.16 2.22
C GLY A 55 4.73 -2.68 2.08
N GLY A 56 5.88 -3.25 2.43
CA GLY A 56 6.08 -4.69 2.48
C GLY A 56 5.16 -5.39 3.49
N LEU A 57 4.96 -4.80 4.68
CA LEU A 57 4.06 -5.34 5.70
C LEU A 57 2.60 -5.32 5.22
N CYS A 58 2.13 -4.21 4.65
CA CYS A 58 0.78 -4.11 4.08
C CYS A 58 0.53 -5.21 3.03
N ALA A 59 1.47 -5.40 2.11
CA ALA A 59 1.35 -6.42 1.08
C ALA A 59 1.41 -7.85 1.65
N ALA A 60 2.28 -8.12 2.61
CA ALA A 60 2.36 -9.42 3.26
C ALA A 60 1.05 -9.75 4.01
N LEU A 61 0.43 -8.76 4.65
CA LEU A 61 -0.85 -8.92 5.33
C LEU A 61 -2.01 -9.14 4.33
N ILE A 62 -2.12 -8.31 3.29
CA ILE A 62 -3.17 -8.46 2.25
C ILE A 62 -3.00 -9.79 1.51
N GLY A 63 -1.78 -10.13 1.10
CA GLY A 63 -1.50 -11.41 0.46
C GLY A 63 -1.78 -12.61 1.38
N SER A 64 -1.58 -12.46 2.70
CA SER A 64 -1.96 -13.50 3.66
C SER A 64 -3.47 -13.64 3.83
N LEU A 65 -4.22 -12.56 3.68
CA LEU A 65 -5.67 -12.60 3.59
C LEU A 65 -6.12 -13.28 2.29
N ASN A 66 -5.52 -12.91 1.15
CA ASN A 66 -5.88 -13.46 -0.17
C ASN A 66 -5.66 -14.98 -0.30
N ASP A 67 -4.74 -15.55 0.46
CA ASP A 67 -4.53 -17.01 0.50
C ASP A 67 -5.67 -17.77 1.18
N ARG A 68 -6.50 -17.10 1.99
CA ARG A 68 -7.58 -17.77 2.73
C ARG A 68 -8.77 -18.02 1.81
N PRO A 69 -9.34 -19.23 1.84
CA PRO A 69 -10.51 -19.53 1.02
C PRO A 69 -11.72 -18.66 1.35
N GLU A 70 -11.85 -18.27 2.61
CA GLU A 70 -12.88 -17.35 3.06
C GLU A 70 -12.77 -15.99 2.37
N TYR A 71 -11.55 -15.51 2.09
CA TYR A 71 -11.29 -14.16 1.55
C TYR A 71 -11.39 -14.10 0.03
N TYR A 72 -10.77 -15.05 -0.69
CA TYR A 72 -10.83 -15.01 -2.16
C TYR A 72 -12.24 -15.29 -2.70
N ASN A 73 -13.10 -15.98 -1.93
CA ASN A 73 -14.50 -16.20 -2.26
C ASN A 73 -15.42 -15.00 -1.93
N LEU A 74 -14.90 -13.98 -1.24
CA LEU A 74 -15.66 -12.76 -0.99
C LEU A 74 -15.89 -11.99 -2.29
N LYS A 75 -16.95 -11.17 -2.27
CA LYS A 75 -17.20 -10.22 -3.34
C LYS A 75 -16.09 -9.17 -3.39
N MET A 76 -15.82 -8.62 -4.57
CA MET A 76 -14.70 -7.68 -4.76
C MET A 76 -14.81 -6.47 -3.83
N TRP A 77 -16.01 -5.93 -3.60
CA TRP A 77 -16.22 -4.81 -2.70
C TRP A 77 -15.84 -5.12 -1.24
N GLN A 78 -16.05 -6.37 -0.78
CA GLN A 78 -15.66 -6.79 0.57
C GLN A 78 -14.14 -6.86 0.70
N GLN A 79 -13.46 -7.41 -0.33
CA GLN A 79 -12.00 -7.46 -0.37
C GLN A 79 -11.40 -6.05 -0.37
N VAL A 80 -11.98 -5.11 -1.11
CA VAL A 80 -11.54 -3.71 -1.13
C VAL A 80 -11.75 -3.02 0.21
N ILE A 81 -12.89 -3.24 0.88
CA ILE A 81 -13.12 -2.67 2.21
C ILE A 81 -12.11 -3.22 3.21
N MET A 82 -11.89 -4.55 3.23
CA MET A 82 -10.93 -5.17 4.14
C MET A 82 -9.50 -4.73 3.84
N GLY A 83 -9.07 -4.76 2.58
CA GLY A 83 -7.72 -4.37 2.16
C GLY A 83 -7.44 -2.89 2.38
N GLY A 84 -8.36 -2.01 1.97
CA GLY A 84 -8.25 -0.57 2.18
C GLY A 84 -8.24 -0.19 3.67
N SER A 85 -9.10 -0.82 4.48
CA SER A 85 -9.10 -0.63 5.94
C SER A 85 -7.80 -1.08 6.57
N LEU A 86 -7.25 -2.22 6.15
CA LEU A 86 -5.98 -2.72 6.64
C LEU A 86 -4.83 -1.75 6.38
N ILE A 87 -4.75 -1.18 5.17
CA ILE A 87 -3.75 -0.16 4.82
C ILE A 87 -3.94 1.07 5.71
N CYS A 88 -5.18 1.56 5.88
CA CYS A 88 -5.45 2.72 6.73
C CYS A 88 -5.09 2.47 8.21
N ILE A 89 -5.33 1.26 8.73
CA ILE A 89 -4.96 0.89 10.11
C ILE A 89 -3.44 0.87 10.25
N VAL A 90 -2.72 0.27 9.30
CA VAL A 90 -1.26 0.25 9.32
C VAL A 90 -0.69 1.67 9.21
N GLU A 91 -1.24 2.52 8.33
CA GLU A 91 -0.86 3.93 8.22
C GLU A 91 -1.11 4.67 9.54
N LEU A 92 -2.26 4.49 10.18
CA LEU A 92 -2.57 5.12 11.46
C LEU A 92 -1.61 4.67 12.58
N LEU A 93 -1.39 3.36 12.72
CA LEU A 93 -0.51 2.82 13.76
C LEU A 93 0.95 3.26 13.56
N THR A 94 1.41 3.26 12.32
CA THR A 94 2.77 3.69 11.97
C THR A 94 2.90 5.21 12.15
N GLY A 95 1.93 6.00 11.72
CA GLY A 95 1.89 7.44 11.96
C GLY A 95 1.93 7.78 13.46
N VAL A 96 1.09 7.12 14.27
CA VAL A 96 1.12 7.28 15.73
C VAL A 96 2.50 6.95 16.31
N PHE A 97 3.10 5.82 15.92
CA PHE A 97 4.42 5.42 16.41
C PHE A 97 5.53 6.38 15.97
N PHE A 98 5.60 6.74 14.69
CA PHE A 98 6.69 7.58 14.18
C PHE A 98 6.52 9.06 14.52
N ASN A 99 5.29 9.57 14.60
CA ASN A 99 5.07 11.01 14.79
C ASN A 99 4.78 11.39 16.23
N LEU A 100 3.97 10.60 16.95
CA LEU A 100 3.65 10.91 18.34
C LEU A 100 4.74 10.41 19.31
N TYR A 101 5.38 9.28 19.01
CA TYR A 101 6.41 8.71 19.88
C TYR A 101 7.83 9.10 19.46
N LEU A 102 8.16 9.08 18.16
CA LEU A 102 9.51 9.39 17.66
C LEU A 102 9.68 10.81 17.11
N HIS A 103 8.60 11.59 16.98
CA HIS A 103 8.61 12.97 16.47
C HIS A 103 9.24 13.12 15.05
N PHE A 104 9.10 12.11 14.20
CA PHE A 104 9.67 12.12 12.84
C PHE A 104 8.83 12.91 11.82
N ASN A 105 7.60 13.30 12.15
CA ASN A 105 6.66 14.03 11.27
C ASN A 105 6.55 13.45 9.85
N LEU A 106 6.50 12.11 9.74
CA LEU A 106 6.23 11.37 8.51
C LEU A 106 4.77 11.52 8.11
N TRP A 107 4.47 11.90 6.86
CA TRP A 107 3.08 12.03 6.39
C TRP A 107 2.20 12.93 7.28
N ASP A 108 2.65 14.15 7.55
CA ASP A 108 1.84 15.11 8.30
C ASP A 108 0.59 15.55 7.50
N TYR A 109 -0.58 15.05 7.90
CA TYR A 109 -1.88 15.43 7.35
C TYR A 109 -2.64 16.42 8.23
N SER A 110 -1.98 17.09 9.19
CA SER A 110 -2.62 18.05 10.11
C SER A 110 -3.36 19.18 9.40
N GLN A 111 -2.90 19.58 8.21
CA GLN A 111 -3.49 20.64 7.40
C GLN A 111 -4.58 20.14 6.43
N GLU A 112 -4.78 18.82 6.32
CA GLU A 112 -5.76 18.24 5.41
C GLU A 112 -7.16 18.17 6.06
N LYS A 113 -8.20 18.36 5.23
CA LYS A 113 -9.59 18.26 5.71
C LYS A 113 -9.95 16.81 6.04
N PHE A 114 -10.74 16.61 7.09
CA PHE A 114 -11.13 15.28 7.59
C PHE A 114 -9.91 14.40 7.94
N ASN A 115 -8.87 15.00 8.50
CA ASN A 115 -7.77 14.25 9.09
C ASN A 115 -8.16 13.68 10.46
N PHE A 116 -7.51 12.59 10.84
CA PHE A 116 -7.58 12.02 12.17
C PHE A 116 -6.18 12.00 12.77
N MET A 117 -6.00 12.74 13.88
CA MET A 117 -4.72 12.93 14.58
C MET A 117 -3.58 13.47 13.70
N GLY A 118 -3.89 14.04 12.53
CA GLY A 118 -2.89 14.37 11.51
C GLY A 118 -2.15 13.17 10.91
N GLN A 119 -2.60 11.93 11.17
CA GLN A 119 -1.91 10.68 10.78
C GLN A 119 -2.56 9.97 9.59
N ILE A 120 -3.88 10.11 9.43
CA ILE A 120 -4.62 9.66 8.26
C ILE A 120 -5.59 10.77 7.83
N CYS A 121 -5.99 10.79 6.57
CA CYS A 121 -7.03 11.69 6.08
C CYS A 121 -7.97 10.98 5.11
N LEU A 122 -9.23 11.44 5.05
CA LEU A 122 -10.26 10.81 4.21
C LEU A 122 -9.83 10.72 2.73
N LYS A 123 -9.16 11.77 2.22
CA LYS A 123 -8.66 11.81 0.84
C LYS A 123 -7.68 10.67 0.57
N ASN A 124 -6.72 10.45 1.46
CA ASN A 124 -5.73 9.38 1.29
C ASN A 124 -6.32 8.01 1.56
N SER A 125 -7.26 7.89 2.50
CA SER A 125 -8.01 6.65 2.69
C SER A 125 -8.70 6.22 1.38
N ILE A 126 -9.32 7.13 0.63
CA ILE A 126 -9.92 6.77 -0.68
C ILE A 126 -8.86 6.21 -1.64
N TYR A 127 -7.67 6.82 -1.70
CA TYR A 127 -6.57 6.29 -2.52
C TYR A 127 -6.14 4.89 -2.06
N TRP A 128 -6.10 4.62 -0.76
CA TRP A 128 -5.76 3.28 -0.25
C TRP A 128 -6.79 2.21 -0.59
N TYR A 129 -8.07 2.55 -0.60
CA TYR A 129 -9.11 1.62 -1.05
C TYR A 129 -8.96 1.31 -2.53
N VAL A 130 -8.70 2.30 -3.38
CA VAL A 130 -8.42 2.06 -4.80
C VAL A 130 -7.12 1.26 -4.99
N LEU A 131 -6.07 1.58 -4.23
CA LEU A 131 -4.79 0.89 -4.31
C LEU A 131 -4.91 -0.57 -3.87
N SER A 132 -5.79 -0.88 -2.91
CA SER A 132 -6.03 -2.26 -2.47
C SER A 132 -6.41 -3.20 -3.61
N ILE A 133 -7.16 -2.71 -4.62
CA ILE A 133 -7.48 -3.45 -5.86
C ILE A 133 -6.22 -3.85 -6.61
N VAL A 134 -5.30 -2.90 -6.78
CA VAL A 134 -4.03 -3.11 -7.47
C VAL A 134 -3.16 -4.10 -6.69
N VAL A 135 -3.14 -4.01 -5.36
CA VAL A 135 -2.40 -4.92 -4.49
C VAL A 135 -2.95 -6.35 -4.60
N ILE A 136 -4.27 -6.53 -4.57
CA ILE A 136 -4.92 -7.85 -4.73
C ILE A 136 -4.60 -8.45 -6.09
N TRP A 137 -4.79 -7.67 -7.17
CA TRP A 137 -4.46 -8.12 -8.52
C TRP A 137 -2.98 -8.50 -8.64
N PHE A 138 -2.08 -7.70 -8.08
CA PHE A 138 -0.65 -7.96 -8.13
C PHE A 138 -0.25 -9.18 -7.28
N ASP A 139 -0.93 -9.44 -6.15
CA ASP A 139 -0.76 -10.69 -5.39
C ASP A 139 -1.14 -11.91 -6.26
N ASP A 140 -2.23 -11.84 -7.02
CA ASP A 140 -2.62 -12.91 -7.94
C ASP A 140 -1.60 -13.08 -9.10
N VAL A 141 -1.01 -11.99 -9.59
CA VAL A 141 0.08 -12.02 -10.58
C VAL A 141 1.33 -12.67 -10.00
N LEU A 142 1.75 -12.29 -8.81
CA LEU A 142 2.87 -12.95 -8.11
C LEU A 142 2.58 -14.42 -7.88
N SER A 143 1.33 -14.76 -7.57
CA SER A 143 0.86 -16.13 -7.38
C SER A 143 1.01 -16.97 -8.64
N TYR A 144 0.69 -16.40 -9.80
CA TYR A 144 0.88 -17.04 -11.11
C TYR A 144 2.37 -17.30 -11.40
N TYR A 145 3.24 -16.31 -11.21
CA TYR A 145 4.65 -16.42 -11.56
C TYR A 145 5.48 -17.29 -10.60
N PHE A 146 5.23 -17.20 -9.30
CA PHE A 146 6.07 -17.85 -8.28
C PHE A 146 5.49 -19.15 -7.71
N TYR A 147 4.18 -19.37 -7.86
CA TYR A 147 3.48 -20.51 -7.23
C TYR A 147 2.62 -21.31 -8.21
N GLU A 148 2.84 -21.13 -9.52
CA GLU A 148 2.10 -21.81 -10.59
C GLU A 148 0.58 -21.71 -10.40
N GLY A 149 0.11 -20.57 -9.89
CA GLY A 149 -1.30 -20.29 -9.67
C GLY A 149 -2.09 -20.15 -10.98
N GLU A 150 -3.39 -19.91 -10.86
CA GLU A 150 -4.21 -19.57 -12.02
C GLU A 150 -3.81 -18.19 -12.58
N LYS A 151 -3.81 -18.06 -13.90
CA LYS A 151 -3.48 -16.78 -14.55
C LYS A 151 -4.54 -15.74 -14.17
N PRO A 152 -4.15 -14.61 -13.54
CA PRO A 152 -5.12 -13.58 -13.20
C PRO A 152 -5.70 -12.95 -14.47
N SER A 153 -6.95 -12.53 -14.35
CA SER A 153 -7.59 -11.66 -15.35
C SER A 153 -6.95 -10.27 -15.38
N SER A 154 -7.30 -9.46 -16.38
CA SER A 154 -6.75 -8.09 -16.51
C SER A 154 -7.11 -7.22 -15.30
N LEU A 155 -6.26 -6.25 -14.96
CA LEU A 155 -6.54 -5.32 -13.85
C LEU A 155 -7.93 -4.66 -13.96
N LEU A 156 -8.36 -4.32 -15.19
CA LEU A 156 -9.68 -3.76 -15.46
C LEU A 156 -10.83 -4.68 -15.02
N SER A 157 -10.66 -6.00 -15.08
CA SER A 157 -11.69 -6.93 -14.63
C SER A 157 -11.99 -6.79 -13.15
N TYR A 158 -10.99 -6.48 -12.32
CA TYR A 158 -11.14 -6.30 -10.86
C TYR A 158 -11.92 -5.01 -10.57
N PHE A 159 -11.65 -3.93 -11.31
CA PHE A 159 -12.45 -2.71 -11.26
C PHE A 159 -13.89 -2.96 -11.72
N VAL A 160 -14.09 -3.74 -12.79
CA VAL A 160 -15.43 -4.09 -13.27
C VAL A 160 -16.19 -4.93 -12.25
N LYS A 161 -15.54 -5.90 -11.59
CA LYS A 161 -16.14 -6.69 -10.50
C LYS A 161 -16.60 -5.80 -9.34
N LEU A 162 -15.78 -4.82 -8.97
CA LEU A 162 -16.13 -3.84 -7.94
C LEU A 162 -17.38 -3.04 -8.33
N VAL A 163 -17.44 -2.51 -9.55
CA VAL A 163 -18.59 -1.73 -10.04
C VAL A 163 -19.86 -2.59 -10.15
N LYS A 164 -19.70 -3.86 -10.55
CA LYS A 164 -20.81 -4.82 -10.64
C LYS A 164 -21.23 -5.38 -9.28
N LEU A 165 -20.54 -5.02 -8.19
CA LEU A 165 -20.75 -5.55 -6.84
C LEU A 165 -20.73 -7.09 -6.79
N GLN A 166 -19.91 -7.68 -7.66
CA GLN A 166 -19.65 -9.12 -7.77
C GLN A 166 -18.41 -9.48 -6.96
#